data_AF-A0A8B8D3B1-F1
#
_entry.id   AF-A0A8B8D3B1-F1
#
_cell.length_a   1.000
_cell.length_b   1.000
_cell.length_c   1.000
_cell.angle_alpha   90.00
_cell.angle_beta   90.00
_cell.angle_gamma   90.00
#
_symmetry.space_group_name_H-M   'P 1'
#
loop_
_entity.id
_entity.type
_entity.pdbx_description
1 polymer ?
#
loop_
_entity_poly.entity_id
_entity_poly.type
_entity_poly.pdbx_seq_one_letter_code
_entity_poly.pdbx_strand_id
1 'polypeptide(L)'
;MAVEVMDDFELEKLRAEIQQEKQMKEMLEQSAAELRATVEELEKRYDTIDNEVTDIPSSKNGRSSAASSDDLDWNEWKTRYETQTEINEQLERQILVLQNKVQEAKANLKDAGKTPRDLGQFDDLSDANPHMIRSLEKEKNVLMNQLRDMEWRLDQESKAYHKANDERKTYSLEINSTKGSINEFSTRTKLSSSRDALDTIPGSRTPRTMGSRISLNEMDENSSSPSPRRSKIKTVRNTNYRSLRNLENDIRLMGNIPEDQRILDPKHGPIKKAAAVKSLPSLEST
;
A
#
# COMPACT_ATOMS: atom_id res chain seq x y z
N MET A 1 -72.98 -15.23 1.95
CA MET A 1 -72.50 -14.80 0.62
C MET A 1 -73.73 -14.66 -0.25
N ALA A 2 -74.10 -13.44 -0.63
CA ALA A 2 -75.14 -13.24 -1.63
C ALA A 2 -74.57 -13.73 -2.97
N VAL A 3 -75.17 -14.77 -3.53
CA VAL A 3 -74.89 -15.18 -4.91
C VAL A 3 -75.63 -14.14 -5.76
N GLU A 4 -74.90 -13.18 -6.33
CA GLU A 4 -75.45 -12.31 -7.37
C GLU A 4 -75.86 -13.21 -8.53
N VAL A 5 -77.17 -13.40 -8.67
CA VAL A 5 -77.75 -14.15 -9.78
C VAL A 5 -77.64 -13.22 -10.99
N MET A 6 -76.60 -13.46 -11.81
CA MET A 6 -76.41 -12.80 -13.10
C MET A 6 -77.70 -12.92 -13.90
N ASP A 7 -78.20 -11.80 -14.41
CA ASP A 7 -79.47 -11.81 -15.13
C ASP A 7 -79.31 -12.52 -16.49
N ASP A 8 -80.39 -13.13 -16.99
CA ASP A 8 -80.36 -13.91 -18.23
C ASP A 8 -79.92 -13.06 -19.45
N PHE A 9 -80.07 -11.73 -19.37
CA PHE A 9 -79.71 -10.81 -20.44
C PHE A 9 -78.19 -10.55 -20.49
N GLU A 10 -77.54 -10.38 -19.34
CA GLU A 10 -76.09 -10.30 -19.18
C GLU A 10 -75.43 -11.61 -19.59
N LEU A 11 -76.05 -12.74 -19.26
CA LEU A 11 -75.58 -14.06 -19.65
C LEU A 11 -75.60 -14.24 -21.17
N GLU A 12 -76.68 -13.81 -21.84
CA GLU A 12 -76.78 -13.87 -23.30
C GLU A 12 -75.83 -12.88 -24.00
N LYS A 13 -75.65 -11.68 -23.43
CA LYS A 13 -74.66 -10.71 -23.92
C LYS A 13 -73.23 -11.26 -23.86
N LEU A 14 -72.85 -11.87 -22.73
CA LEU A 14 -71.54 -12.50 -22.57
C LEU A 14 -71.34 -13.66 -23.53
N ARG A 15 -72.39 -14.44 -23.83
CA ARG A 15 -72.32 -15.51 -24.85
C ARG A 15 -72.05 -14.96 -26.25
N ALA A 16 -72.72 -13.87 -26.63
CA ALA A 16 -72.50 -13.21 -27.90
C ALA A 16 -71.08 -12.65 -28.01
N GLU A 17 -70.56 -12.02 -26.94
CA GLU A 17 -69.21 -11.49 -26.88
C GLU A 17 -68.15 -12.59 -26.98
N ILE A 18 -68.30 -13.68 -26.23
CA ILE A 18 -67.43 -14.87 -26.32
C ILE A 18 -67.45 -15.46 -27.73
N GLN A 19 -68.60 -15.49 -28.39
CA GLN A 19 -68.70 -16.02 -29.75
C GLN A 19 -67.98 -15.13 -30.77
N GLN A 20 -68.11 -13.81 -30.64
CA GLN A 20 -67.38 -12.86 -31.48
C GLN A 20 -65.87 -12.95 -31.25
N GLU A 21 -65.41 -13.05 -30.00
CA GLU A 21 -64.00 -13.23 -29.68
C GLU A 21 -63.43 -14.53 -30.26
N LYS A 22 -64.19 -15.63 -30.20
CA LYS A 22 -63.79 -16.90 -30.83
C LYS A 22 -63.62 -16.77 -32.33
N GLN A 23 -64.55 -16.09 -33.02
CA GLN A 23 -64.43 -15.86 -34.45
C GLN A 23 -63.22 -14.98 -34.80
N MET A 24 -62.97 -13.93 -34.02
CA MET A 24 -61.79 -13.07 -34.21
C MET A 24 -60.48 -13.85 -34.00
N LYS A 25 -60.43 -14.67 -32.96
CA LYS A 25 -59.29 -15.54 -32.68
C LYS A 25 -59.03 -16.51 -33.82
N GLU A 26 -60.06 -17.15 -34.35
CA GLU A 26 -59.93 -18.09 -35.46
C GLU A 26 -59.39 -17.41 -36.73
N MET A 27 -59.88 -16.21 -37.06
CA MET A 27 -59.35 -15.43 -38.19
C MET A 27 -57.86 -15.07 -38.01
N LEU A 28 -57.46 -14.68 -36.80
CA LEU A 28 -56.06 -14.37 -36.50
C LEU A 28 -55.17 -15.61 -36.56
N GLU A 29 -55.67 -16.76 -36.12
CA GLU A 29 -54.93 -18.03 -36.16
C GLU A 29 -54.72 -18.51 -37.60
N GLN A 30 -55.73 -18.34 -38.47
CA GLN A 30 -55.60 -18.58 -39.92
C GLN A 30 -54.56 -17.66 -40.55
N SER A 31 -54.61 -16.35 -40.29
CA SER A 31 -53.63 -15.40 -40.82
C SER A 31 -52.20 -15.70 -40.35
N ALA A 32 -52.03 -16.08 -39.08
CA ALA A 32 -50.74 -16.47 -38.54
C ALA A 32 -50.20 -17.77 -39.17
N ALA A 33 -51.07 -18.73 -39.49
CA ALA A 33 -50.69 -19.95 -40.18
C ALA A 33 -50.24 -19.68 -41.62
N GLU A 34 -50.97 -18.83 -42.35
CA GLU A 34 -50.59 -18.40 -43.70
C GLU A 34 -49.25 -17.67 -43.71
N LEU A 35 -49.03 -16.74 -42.78
CA LEU A 35 -47.74 -16.05 -42.66
C LEU A 35 -46.58 -17.01 -42.39
N ARG A 36 -46.75 -18.00 -41.51
CA ARG A 36 -45.73 -19.03 -41.27
C ARG A 36 -45.40 -19.82 -42.54
N ALA A 37 -46.41 -20.20 -43.32
CA ALA A 37 -46.20 -20.89 -44.60
C ALA A 37 -45.44 -20.01 -45.62
N THR A 38 -45.72 -18.70 -45.67
CA THR A 38 -44.96 -17.78 -46.55
C THR A 38 -43.50 -17.64 -46.14
N VAL A 39 -43.21 -17.64 -44.84
CA VAL A 39 -41.83 -17.60 -44.31
C VAL A 39 -41.08 -18.87 -44.67
N GLU A 40 -41.69 -20.04 -44.48
CA GLU A 40 -41.08 -21.34 -44.81
C GLU A 40 -40.75 -21.45 -46.31
N GLU A 41 -41.64 -20.96 -47.19
CA GLU A 41 -41.39 -20.92 -48.64
C GLU A 41 -40.23 -19.96 -49.00
N LEU A 42 -40.10 -18.82 -48.31
CA LEU A 42 -39.00 -17.88 -48.53
C LEU A 42 -37.67 -18.45 -48.04
N GLU A 43 -37.64 -19.12 -46.90
CA GLU A 43 -36.44 -19.80 -46.38
C GLU A 43 -35.97 -20.88 -47.35
N LYS A 44 -36.89 -21.70 -47.87
CA LYS A 44 -36.54 -22.72 -48.87
C LYS A 44 -35.99 -22.14 -50.17
N ARG A 45 -36.52 -20.99 -50.62
CA ARG A 45 -35.99 -20.27 -51.81
C ARG A 45 -34.60 -19.71 -51.54
N TYR A 46 -34.37 -19.17 -50.34
CA TYR A 46 -33.05 -18.71 -49.93
C TYR A 46 -32.02 -19.84 -49.98
N ASP A 47 -32.35 -21.00 -49.40
CA ASP A 47 -31.48 -22.18 -49.42
C ASP A 47 -31.19 -22.66 -50.86
N THR A 48 -32.18 -22.61 -51.74
CA THR A 48 -31.99 -23.00 -53.15
C THR A 48 -31.02 -22.06 -53.87
N ILE A 49 -31.16 -20.74 -53.66
CA ILE A 49 -30.28 -19.73 -54.27
C ILE A 49 -28.85 -19.86 -53.72
N ASP A 50 -28.69 -20.08 -52.42
CA ASP A 50 -27.37 -20.24 -51.80
C ASP A 50 -26.64 -21.47 -52.37
N ASN A 51 -27.36 -22.59 -52.51
CA ASN A 51 -26.82 -23.81 -53.12
C ASN A 51 -26.46 -23.62 -54.62
N GLU A 52 -27.27 -22.88 -55.39
CA GLU A 52 -26.99 -22.56 -56.79
C GLU A 52 -25.76 -21.66 -56.97
N VAL A 53 -25.49 -20.75 -56.03
CA VAL A 53 -24.28 -19.92 -56.01
C VAL A 53 -23.04 -20.77 -55.69
N THR A 54 -23.18 -21.80 -54.86
CA THR A 54 -22.06 -22.68 -54.49
C THR A 54 -21.72 -23.75 -55.53
N ASP A 55 -22.69 -24.19 -56.34
CA ASP A 55 -22.53 -25.34 -57.25
C ASP A 55 -22.32 -24.97 -58.73
N ILE A 56 -21.97 -23.72 -59.08
CA ILE A 56 -21.55 -23.40 -60.45
C ILE A 56 -20.30 -24.25 -60.78
N PRO A 57 -20.41 -25.25 -61.68
CA PRO A 57 -19.30 -26.15 -61.94
C PRO A 57 -18.23 -25.39 -62.71
N SER A 58 -17.06 -25.25 -62.10
CA SER A 58 -15.84 -24.78 -62.75
C SER A 58 -15.46 -25.78 -63.86
N SER A 59 -16.05 -25.62 -65.05
CA SER A 59 -15.68 -26.35 -66.26
C SER A 59 -14.31 -25.86 -66.75
N LYS A 60 -13.26 -26.26 -66.01
CA LYS A 60 -11.86 -26.07 -66.40
C LYS A 60 -11.43 -27.18 -67.33
N ASN A 61 -11.87 -27.11 -68.58
CA ASN A 61 -11.22 -27.83 -69.67
C ASN A 61 -10.00 -27.04 -70.17
N GLY A 62 -8.82 -27.49 -69.77
CA GLY A 62 -7.55 -27.38 -70.48
C GLY A 62 -7.20 -26.02 -71.08
N ARG A 63 -6.50 -25.18 -70.30
CA ARG A 63 -5.52 -24.22 -70.83
C ARG A 63 -4.57 -23.72 -69.76
N SER A 64 -3.30 -23.75 -70.09
CA SER A 64 -2.15 -23.30 -69.34
C SER A 64 -2.22 -21.83 -68.92
N SER A 65 -1.80 -21.56 -67.68
CA SER A 65 -0.96 -20.42 -67.27
C SER A 65 -1.23 -19.05 -67.90
N ALA A 66 -2.26 -18.38 -67.43
CA ALA A 66 -2.25 -16.96 -67.06
C ALA A 66 -3.51 -16.73 -66.26
N ALA A 67 -3.41 -16.29 -65.00
CA ALA A 67 -4.58 -15.82 -64.28
C ALA A 67 -5.22 -14.74 -65.15
N SER A 68 -6.49 -14.93 -65.54
CA SER A 68 -7.21 -13.94 -66.31
C SER A 68 -7.15 -12.61 -65.54
N SER A 69 -7.04 -11.48 -66.24
CA SER A 69 -7.07 -10.16 -65.60
C SER A 69 -8.30 -10.01 -64.69
N ASP A 70 -9.40 -10.66 -65.06
CA ASP A 70 -10.66 -10.66 -64.32
C ASP A 70 -10.60 -11.50 -63.04
N ASP A 71 -9.79 -12.57 -62.99
CA ASP A 71 -9.57 -13.37 -61.77
C ASP A 71 -8.72 -12.60 -60.73
N LEU A 72 -7.78 -11.78 -61.22
CA LEU A 72 -6.96 -10.93 -60.37
C LEU A 72 -7.76 -9.76 -59.79
N ASP A 73 -8.62 -9.14 -60.61
CA ASP A 73 -9.53 -8.06 -60.17
C ASP A 73 -10.55 -8.60 -59.15
N TRP A 74 -11.19 -9.75 -59.41
CA TRP A 74 -12.10 -10.39 -58.45
C TRP A 74 -11.45 -10.65 -57.08
N ASN A 75 -10.22 -11.19 -57.07
CA ASN A 75 -9.49 -11.44 -55.84
C ASN A 75 -9.09 -10.15 -55.12
N GLU A 76 -8.81 -9.07 -55.86
CA GLU A 76 -8.50 -7.76 -55.30
C GLU A 76 -9.73 -7.11 -54.65
N TRP A 77 -10.87 -7.10 -55.33
CA TRP A 77 -12.13 -6.58 -54.78
C TRP A 77 -12.58 -7.37 -53.55
N LYS A 78 -12.45 -8.71 -53.59
CA LYS A 78 -12.74 -9.57 -52.44
C LYS A 78 -11.86 -9.22 -51.24
N THR A 79 -10.55 -9.09 -51.44
CA THR A 79 -9.61 -8.71 -50.36
C THR A 79 -9.94 -7.33 -49.79
N ARG A 80 -10.27 -6.36 -50.66
CA ARG A 80 -10.68 -5.01 -50.23
C ARG A 80 -11.98 -5.03 -49.44
N TYR A 81 -12.97 -5.79 -49.89
CA TYR A 81 -14.25 -5.95 -49.22
C TYR A 81 -14.10 -6.63 -47.84
N GLU A 82 -13.32 -7.70 -47.76
CA GLU A 82 -13.04 -8.41 -46.51
C GLU A 82 -12.32 -7.48 -45.53
N THR A 83 -11.29 -6.76 -45.98
CA THR A 83 -10.58 -5.77 -45.15
C THR A 83 -11.50 -4.65 -44.68
N GLN A 84 -12.38 -4.14 -45.56
CA GLN A 84 -13.32 -3.08 -45.21
C GLN A 84 -14.36 -3.57 -44.21
N THR A 85 -14.85 -4.80 -44.36
CA THR A 85 -15.78 -5.44 -43.44
C THR A 85 -15.13 -5.60 -42.06
N GLU A 86 -13.88 -6.08 -42.00
CA GLU A 86 -13.15 -6.21 -40.74
C GLU A 86 -12.93 -4.86 -40.04
N ILE A 87 -12.57 -3.81 -40.81
CA ILE A 87 -12.44 -2.44 -40.28
C ILE A 87 -13.78 -1.94 -39.76
N ASN A 88 -14.87 -2.18 -40.48
CA ASN A 88 -16.22 -1.79 -40.05
C ASN A 88 -16.59 -2.49 -38.73
N GLU A 89 -16.34 -3.79 -38.60
CA GLU A 89 -16.57 -4.53 -37.34
C GLU A 89 -15.72 -3.99 -36.19
N GLN A 90 -14.48 -3.58 -36.45
CA GLN A 90 -13.63 -2.94 -35.44
C GLN A 90 -14.21 -1.57 -35.03
N LEU A 91 -14.69 -0.77 -35.98
CA LEU A 91 -15.32 0.53 -35.71
C LEU A 91 -16.61 0.36 -34.91
N GLU A 92 -17.44 -0.62 -35.24
CA GLU A 92 -18.66 -0.95 -34.48
C GLU A 92 -18.35 -1.32 -33.03
N ARG A 93 -17.33 -2.16 -32.82
CA ARG A 93 -16.84 -2.47 -31.46
C ARG A 93 -16.36 -1.22 -30.72
N GLN A 94 -15.63 -0.32 -31.39
CA GLN A 94 -15.18 0.93 -30.80
C GLN A 94 -16.34 1.86 -30.45
N ILE A 95 -17.34 1.98 -31.32
CA ILE A 95 -18.57 2.74 -31.07
C ILE A 95 -19.25 2.21 -29.80
N LEU A 96 -19.39 0.90 -29.67
CA LEU A 96 -20.00 0.29 -28.48
C LEU A 96 -19.21 0.58 -27.20
N VAL A 97 -17.88 0.44 -27.24
CA VAL A 97 -17.02 0.79 -26.09
C VAL A 97 -17.13 2.27 -25.73
N LEU A 98 -17.12 3.17 -26.72
CA LEU A 98 -17.24 4.60 -26.48
C LEU A 98 -18.62 4.97 -25.96
N GLN A 99 -19.69 4.37 -26.47
CA GLN A 99 -21.04 4.53 -25.94
C GLN A 99 -21.11 4.08 -24.49
N ASN A 100 -20.56 2.91 -24.15
CA ASN A 100 -20.48 2.43 -22.77
C ASN A 100 -19.73 3.40 -21.86
N LYS A 101 -18.56 3.89 -22.30
CA LYS A 101 -17.78 4.89 -21.55
C LYS A 101 -18.54 6.19 -21.33
N VAL A 102 -19.29 6.65 -22.34
CA VAL A 102 -20.14 7.85 -22.22
C VAL A 102 -21.28 7.59 -21.23
N GLN A 103 -21.92 6.42 -21.26
CA GLN A 103 -22.99 6.08 -20.31
C GLN A 103 -22.45 5.93 -18.89
N GLU A 104 -21.28 5.31 -18.71
CA GLU A 104 -20.59 5.19 -17.43
C GLU A 104 -20.21 6.57 -16.88
N ALA A 105 -19.65 7.45 -17.71
CA ALA A 105 -19.35 8.82 -17.32
C ALA A 105 -20.63 9.60 -16.92
N LYS A 106 -21.74 9.41 -17.64
CA LYS A 106 -23.04 9.99 -17.30
C LYS A 106 -23.60 9.43 -15.99
N ALA A 107 -23.48 8.14 -15.75
CA ALA A 107 -23.88 7.50 -14.50
C ALA A 107 -23.04 8.01 -13.32
N ASN A 108 -21.71 8.05 -13.49
CA ASN A 108 -20.79 8.60 -12.50
C ASN A 108 -21.05 10.08 -12.21
N LEU A 109 -21.43 10.88 -13.21
CA LEU A 109 -21.81 12.29 -13.00
C LEU A 109 -23.16 12.40 -12.27
N LYS A 110 -24.12 11.54 -12.61
CA LYS A 110 -25.40 11.43 -11.90
C LYS A 110 -25.19 11.03 -10.44
N ASP A 111 -24.23 10.17 -10.16
CA ASP A 111 -23.86 9.73 -8.81
C ASP A 111 -23.03 10.79 -8.05
N ALA A 112 -22.16 11.52 -8.73
CA ALA A 112 -21.43 12.65 -8.15
C ALA A 112 -22.35 13.84 -7.79
N GLY A 113 -23.49 13.95 -8.47
CA GLY A 113 -24.55 14.92 -8.16
C GLY A 113 -25.53 14.46 -7.08
N LYS A 114 -25.50 13.20 -6.65
CA LYS A 114 -26.30 12.73 -5.51
C LYS A 114 -25.68 13.27 -4.24
N THR A 115 -26.36 14.21 -3.61
CA THR A 115 -26.02 14.59 -2.25
C THR A 115 -26.32 13.40 -1.31
N PRO A 116 -25.71 13.31 -0.12
CA PRO A 116 -26.05 12.28 0.87
C PRO A 116 -27.54 12.16 1.21
N ARG A 117 -28.34 13.18 0.85
CA ARG A 117 -29.79 13.25 0.98
C ARG A 117 -30.55 12.52 -0.13
N ASP A 118 -29.99 12.40 -1.33
CA ASP A 118 -30.63 11.78 -2.50
C ASP A 118 -30.51 10.25 -2.53
N LEU A 119 -29.62 9.70 -1.70
CA LEU A 119 -29.39 8.26 -1.59
C LEU A 119 -30.46 7.51 -0.79
N GLY A 120 -31.52 8.18 -0.29
CA GLY A 120 -32.73 7.55 0.25
C GLY A 120 -32.56 6.56 1.43
N GLN A 121 -31.32 6.28 1.83
CA GLN A 121 -30.93 5.24 2.77
C GLN A 121 -30.19 5.82 3.98
N PHE A 122 -30.28 7.13 4.22
CA PHE A 122 -29.76 7.71 5.46
C PHE A 122 -30.63 7.32 6.67
N ASP A 123 -31.89 6.94 6.45
CA ASP A 123 -32.77 6.45 7.50
C ASP A 123 -32.30 5.09 8.06
N ASP A 124 -31.54 4.31 7.28
CA ASP A 124 -30.92 3.02 7.68
C ASP A 124 -29.49 3.19 8.21
N LEU A 125 -28.90 4.40 8.08
CA LEU A 125 -27.66 4.81 8.76
C LEU A 125 -27.94 5.64 10.02
N SER A 126 -29.21 5.91 10.33
CA SER A 126 -29.64 6.55 11.58
C SER A 126 -29.29 5.70 12.81
N ASP A 127 -28.94 4.43 12.61
CA ASP A 127 -28.45 3.51 13.64
C ASP A 127 -26.93 3.55 13.83
N ALA A 128 -26.25 4.62 13.40
CA ALA A 128 -25.04 5.06 14.09
C ALA A 128 -25.43 5.45 15.54
N ASN A 129 -25.60 4.43 16.39
CA ASN A 129 -26.11 4.53 17.73
C ASN A 129 -25.33 5.65 18.47
N PRO A 130 -26.00 6.67 19.02
CA PRO A 130 -25.34 7.75 19.77
C PRO A 130 -24.38 7.24 20.85
N HIS A 131 -24.58 6.01 21.35
CA HIS A 131 -23.65 5.33 22.24
C HIS A 131 -22.32 4.92 21.58
N MET A 132 -22.34 4.48 20.31
CA MET A 132 -21.14 4.14 19.54
C MET A 132 -20.30 5.39 19.28
N ILE A 133 -20.93 6.47 18.81
CA ILE A 133 -20.26 7.75 18.56
C ILE A 133 -19.60 8.25 19.86
N ARG A 134 -20.35 8.24 20.97
CA ARG A 134 -19.84 8.66 22.28
C ARG A 134 -18.72 7.76 22.82
N SER A 135 -18.70 6.48 22.44
CA SER A 135 -17.63 5.54 22.83
C SER A 135 -16.36 5.79 22.02
N LEU A 136 -16.50 5.98 20.71
CA LEU A 136 -15.39 6.35 19.81
C LEU A 136 -14.79 7.71 20.16
N GLU A 137 -15.61 8.69 20.56
CA GLU A 137 -15.13 9.99 21.05
C GLU A 137 -14.31 9.85 22.34
N LYS A 138 -14.73 8.99 23.26
CA LYS A 138 -13.97 8.71 24.49
C LYS A 138 -12.64 8.04 24.15
N GLU A 139 -12.66 7.02 23.30
CA GLU A 139 -11.47 6.30 22.87
C GLU A 139 -10.48 7.23 22.16
N LYS A 140 -10.97 8.08 21.23
CA LYS A 140 -10.17 9.13 20.61
C LYS A 140 -9.49 10.03 21.65
N ASN A 141 -10.23 10.49 22.67
CA ASN A 141 -9.68 11.34 23.71
C ASN A 141 -8.64 10.61 24.58
N VAL A 142 -8.87 9.33 24.88
CA VAL A 142 -7.89 8.49 25.60
C VAL A 142 -6.61 8.34 24.78
N LEU A 143 -6.72 8.01 23.48
CA LEU A 143 -5.57 7.88 22.58
C LEU A 143 -4.81 9.20 22.42
N MET A 144 -5.51 10.34 22.31
CA MET A 144 -4.87 11.66 22.26
C MET A 144 -4.10 11.96 23.55
N ASN A 145 -4.65 11.62 24.71
CA ASN A 145 -3.96 11.81 26.00
C ASN A 145 -2.74 10.90 26.12
N GLN A 146 -2.85 9.64 25.68
CA GLN A 146 -1.71 8.71 25.65
C GLN A 146 -0.60 9.19 24.73
N LEU A 147 -0.95 9.71 23.55
CA LEU A 147 0.02 10.30 22.63
C LEU A 147 0.78 11.44 23.31
N ARG A 148 0.06 12.35 23.97
CA ARG A 148 0.66 13.48 24.68
C ARG A 148 1.56 13.05 25.84
N ASP A 149 1.21 11.99 26.56
CA ASP A 149 2.05 11.42 27.63
C ASP A 149 3.34 10.81 27.05
N MET A 150 3.24 10.06 25.95
CA MET A 150 4.40 9.49 25.28
C MET A 150 5.33 10.58 24.73
N GLU A 151 4.77 11.61 24.10
CA GLU A 151 5.52 12.78 23.64
C GLU A 151 6.26 13.46 24.80
N TRP A 152 5.60 13.64 25.96
CA TRP A 152 6.22 14.23 27.14
C TRP A 152 7.35 13.36 27.69
N ARG A 153 7.16 12.04 27.77
CA ARG A 153 8.20 11.10 28.22
C ARG A 153 9.42 11.14 27.31
N LEU A 154 9.22 11.18 25.99
CA LEU A 154 10.30 11.31 25.02
C LEU A 154 11.07 12.63 25.17
N ASP A 155 10.38 13.74 25.43
CA ASP A 155 11.02 15.02 25.73
C ASP A 155 11.88 14.96 27.00
N GLN A 156 11.40 14.30 28.05
CA GLN A 156 12.19 14.10 29.27
C GLN A 156 13.39 13.18 29.04
N GLU A 157 13.22 12.08 28.30
CA GLU A 157 14.30 11.17 27.96
C GLU A 157 15.38 11.87 27.13
N SER A 158 14.98 12.68 26.14
CA SER A 158 15.88 13.51 25.34
C SER A 158 16.70 14.47 26.21
N LYS A 159 16.05 15.17 27.16
CA LYS A 159 16.74 16.05 28.11
C LYS A 159 17.72 15.30 29.01
N ALA A 160 17.31 14.15 29.54
CA ALA A 160 18.17 13.32 30.37
C ALA A 160 19.39 12.80 29.59
N TYR A 161 19.18 12.37 28.34
CA TYR A 161 20.24 11.94 27.43
C TYR A 161 21.23 13.06 27.14
N HIS A 162 20.75 14.26 26.78
CA HIS A 162 21.63 15.39 26.51
C HIS A 162 22.47 15.76 27.72
N LYS A 163 21.86 15.82 28.91
CA LYS A 163 22.57 16.08 30.17
C LYS A 163 23.66 15.04 30.42
N ALA A 164 23.33 13.75 30.37
CA ALA A 164 24.29 12.68 30.58
C ALA A 164 25.42 12.68 29.52
N ASN A 165 25.10 12.99 28.26
CA ASN A 165 26.08 13.07 27.19
C ASN A 165 27.03 14.27 27.36
N ASP A 166 26.54 15.40 27.85
CA ASP A 166 27.39 16.56 28.13
C ASP A 166 28.28 16.31 29.34
N GLU A 167 27.78 15.68 30.41
CA GLU A 167 28.60 15.18 31.53
C GLU A 167 29.70 14.22 31.04
N ARG A 168 29.36 13.26 30.16
CA ARG A 168 30.33 12.35 29.54
C ARG A 168 31.41 13.09 28.75
N LYS A 169 31.05 14.13 27.98
CA LYS A 169 32.03 14.95 27.25
C LYS A 169 32.96 15.68 28.23
N THR A 170 32.41 16.25 29.30
CA THR A 170 33.19 16.93 30.35
C THR A 170 34.19 15.98 30.98
N TYR A 171 33.77 14.80 31.45
CA TYR A 171 34.68 13.80 32.01
C TYR A 171 35.72 13.34 30.98
N SER A 172 35.35 13.20 29.71
CA SER A 172 36.31 12.86 28.66
C SER A 172 37.38 13.94 28.49
N LEU A 173 37.03 15.22 28.61
CA LEU A 173 37.99 16.32 28.55
C LEU A 173 38.91 16.33 29.77
N GLU A 174 38.37 16.13 30.97
CA GLU A 174 39.16 16.02 32.22
C GLU A 174 40.12 14.83 32.18
N ILE A 175 39.67 13.67 31.69
CA ILE A 175 40.52 12.49 31.50
C ILE A 175 41.64 12.80 30.50
N ASN A 176 41.34 13.47 29.39
CA ASN A 176 42.37 13.81 28.40
C ASN A 176 43.36 14.85 28.95
N SER A 177 42.89 15.82 29.72
CA SER A 177 43.74 16.82 30.40
C SER A 177 44.67 16.16 31.41
N THR A 178 44.14 15.32 32.31
CA THR A 178 44.94 14.58 33.31
C THR A 178 45.91 13.61 32.67
N LYS A 179 45.52 12.89 31.60
CA LYS A 179 46.45 12.08 30.80
C LYS A 179 47.59 12.92 30.23
N GLY A 180 47.30 14.12 29.73
CA GLY A 180 48.30 15.08 29.27
C GLY A 180 49.28 15.47 30.39
N SER A 181 48.77 15.85 31.56
CA SER A 181 49.59 16.20 32.73
C SER A 181 50.41 15.02 33.25
N ILE A 182 49.86 13.79 33.26
CA ILE A 182 50.60 12.58 33.64
C ILE A 182 51.73 12.31 32.65
N ASN A 183 51.50 12.47 31.34
CA ASN A 183 52.54 12.32 30.33
C ASN A 183 53.66 13.36 30.51
N GLU A 184 53.31 14.63 30.80
CA GLU A 184 54.29 15.67 31.09
C GLU A 184 55.07 15.39 32.39
N PHE A 185 54.39 14.93 33.44
CA PHE A 185 55.03 14.55 34.69
C PHE A 185 55.99 13.37 34.47
N SER A 186 55.55 12.34 33.73
CA SER A 186 56.34 11.16 33.39
C SER A 186 57.59 11.51 32.58
N THR A 187 57.49 12.40 31.59
CA THR A 187 58.66 12.89 30.83
C THR A 187 59.61 13.72 31.68
N ARG A 188 59.09 14.60 32.57
CA ARG A 188 59.91 15.37 33.52
C ARG A 188 60.65 14.48 34.51
N THR A 189 60.00 13.45 35.07
CA THR A 189 60.68 12.48 35.96
C THR A 189 61.74 11.66 35.23
N LYS A 190 61.53 11.28 33.96
CA LYS A 190 62.56 10.59 33.16
C LYS A 190 63.79 11.50 32.93
N LEU A 191 63.58 12.80 32.71
CA LEU A 191 64.65 13.79 32.54
C LEU A 191 65.37 14.12 33.87
N SER A 192 64.67 14.15 35.00
CA SER A 192 65.25 14.32 36.35
C SER A 192 66.05 13.09 36.79
N SER A 193 65.55 11.88 36.52
CA SER A 193 66.28 10.62 36.79
C SER A 193 67.58 10.51 35.97
N SER A 194 67.66 11.15 34.80
CA SER A 194 68.91 11.26 34.02
C SER A 194 69.86 12.35 34.54
N ARG A 195 69.38 13.28 35.37
CA ARG A 195 70.18 14.39 35.94
C ARG A 195 70.79 14.02 37.29
N ASP A 196 70.09 13.24 38.11
CA ASP A 196 70.54 12.81 39.44
C ASP A 196 71.52 11.61 39.41
N ALA A 197 71.72 10.97 38.25
CA ALA A 197 72.70 9.90 38.08
C ALA A 197 74.17 10.38 38.00
N LEU A 198 74.41 11.69 38.11
CA LEU A 198 75.75 12.29 38.03
C LEU A 198 76.28 12.84 39.37
N ASP A 199 75.53 12.74 40.47
CA ASP A 199 75.94 13.38 41.73
C ASP A 199 75.51 12.58 42.99
N THR A 200 76.07 11.38 43.21
CA THR A 200 76.09 10.75 44.55
C THR A 200 77.27 9.79 44.74
N ILE A 201 78.10 10.11 45.73
CA ILE A 201 79.23 9.34 46.28
C ILE A 201 78.69 8.10 47.04
N PRO A 202 79.31 6.90 46.92
CA PRO A 202 78.75 5.67 47.50
C PRO A 202 79.12 5.53 48.98
N GLY A 203 78.11 5.54 49.86
CA GLY A 203 78.30 5.05 51.23
C GLY A 203 77.37 5.63 52.29
N SER A 204 76.12 5.16 52.36
CA SER A 204 75.41 5.01 53.64
C SER A 204 74.19 4.11 53.46
N ARG A 205 73.87 3.36 54.51
CA ARG A 205 73.08 2.13 54.51
C ARG A 205 71.74 2.37 55.23
N THR A 206 70.69 1.69 54.71
CA THR A 206 69.44 1.20 55.36
C THR A 206 68.21 2.14 55.47
N PRO A 207 66.96 1.61 55.66
CA PRO A 207 66.38 0.33 55.21
C PRO A 207 64.96 0.43 54.56
N ARG A 208 64.64 -0.68 53.86
CA ARG A 208 63.39 -1.19 53.26
C ARG A 208 62.04 -0.66 53.78
N THR A 209 61.11 -0.44 52.83
CA THR A 209 59.67 -0.70 53.02
C THR A 209 59.06 -1.30 51.74
N MET A 210 58.15 -2.24 51.95
CA MET A 210 57.58 -3.16 50.95
C MET A 210 56.67 -2.44 49.93
N GLY A 211 56.83 -2.74 48.65
CA GLY A 211 55.94 -2.30 47.58
C GLY A 211 55.75 -3.39 46.52
N SER A 212 54.49 -3.72 46.26
CA SER A 212 53.99 -4.82 45.43
C SER A 212 54.65 -4.98 44.06
N ARG A 213 55.03 -6.23 43.74
CA ARG A 213 55.09 -6.69 42.34
C ARG A 213 53.67 -6.91 41.84
N ILE A 214 53.25 -6.11 40.88
CA ILE A 214 52.20 -6.49 39.93
C ILE A 214 52.89 -6.60 38.58
N SER A 215 52.79 -7.80 38.00
CA SER A 215 53.34 -8.21 36.71
C SER A 215 52.74 -7.34 35.60
N LEU A 216 53.57 -6.52 34.95
CA LEU A 216 53.25 -5.94 33.66
C LEU A 216 53.67 -6.95 32.60
N ASN A 217 52.70 -7.67 32.05
CA ASN A 217 52.90 -8.38 30.81
C ASN A 217 53.02 -7.34 29.69
N GLU A 218 54.17 -7.37 29.05
CA GLU A 218 54.44 -6.91 27.70
C GLU A 218 53.30 -7.35 26.75
N MET A 219 52.64 -6.39 26.11
CA MET A 219 51.97 -6.65 24.85
C MET A 219 52.50 -5.65 23.83
N ASP A 220 53.07 -6.24 22.79
CA ASP A 220 53.73 -5.60 21.67
C ASP A 220 52.91 -4.48 21.04
N GLU A 221 53.64 -3.42 20.71
CA GLU A 221 53.26 -2.47 19.69
C GLU A 221 53.13 -3.20 18.34
N ASN A 222 51.92 -3.23 17.78
CA ASN A 222 51.79 -3.27 16.33
C ASN A 222 50.74 -2.25 15.88
N SER A 223 51.26 -1.07 15.59
CA SER A 223 50.60 -0.03 14.82
C SER A 223 50.34 -0.52 13.39
N SER A 224 49.07 -0.71 13.03
CA SER A 224 48.62 -0.56 11.64
C SER A 224 47.11 -0.35 11.61
N SER A 225 46.71 0.93 11.61
CA SER A 225 45.40 1.37 11.15
C SER A 225 45.16 0.90 9.70
N PRO A 226 43.97 0.38 9.35
CA PRO A 226 43.64 0.19 7.94
C PRO A 226 43.24 1.55 7.34
N SER A 227 44.11 2.08 6.49
CA SER A 227 43.81 3.24 5.63
C SER A 227 42.63 2.96 4.69
N PRO A 228 41.89 4.01 4.25
CA PRO A 228 40.67 3.86 3.47
C PRO A 228 41.00 3.34 2.07
N ARG A 229 40.45 2.17 1.72
CA ARG A 229 40.57 1.62 0.37
C ARG A 229 39.76 2.45 -0.62
N ARG A 230 40.48 3.15 -1.48
CA ARG A 230 40.05 3.82 -2.72
C ARG A 230 39.17 2.88 -3.56
N SER A 231 37.86 3.13 -3.60
CA SER A 231 36.91 2.38 -4.41
C SER A 231 37.09 2.72 -5.89
N LYS A 232 37.31 1.68 -6.71
CA LYS A 232 37.29 1.79 -8.17
C LYS A 232 35.86 2.10 -8.62
N ILE A 233 35.71 3.19 -9.36
CA ILE A 233 34.48 3.58 -10.07
C ILE A 233 34.08 2.40 -10.96
N LYS A 234 32.93 1.78 -10.66
CA LYS A 234 32.21 0.89 -11.58
C LYS A 234 31.04 1.67 -12.15
N THR A 235 31.04 1.77 -13.48
CA THR A 235 29.99 2.34 -14.32
C THR A 235 28.60 1.88 -13.86
N VAL A 236 27.73 2.84 -13.57
CA VAL A 236 26.31 2.61 -13.25
C VAL A 236 25.62 2.15 -14.53
N ARG A 237 25.26 0.87 -14.59
CA ARG A 237 24.23 0.36 -15.49
C ARG A 237 22.90 0.45 -14.76
N ASN A 238 21.97 1.16 -15.37
CA ASN A 238 20.59 1.36 -14.95
C ASN A 238 19.92 0.02 -14.59
N THR A 239 19.39 -0.13 -13.37
CA THR A 239 18.53 -1.26 -12.99
C THR A 239 17.34 -0.75 -12.20
N ASN A 240 16.20 -0.72 -12.90
CA ASN A 240 14.89 -0.49 -12.32
C ASN A 240 14.46 -1.69 -11.43
N TYR A 241 13.69 -1.37 -10.38
CA TYR A 241 12.89 -2.23 -9.49
C TYR A 241 13.60 -3.11 -8.44
N ARG A 242 13.66 -2.59 -7.20
CA ARG A 242 14.02 -3.34 -5.99
C ARG A 242 12.77 -4.09 -5.48
N SER A 243 12.83 -5.43 -5.43
CA SER A 243 11.70 -6.29 -5.02
C SER A 243 11.35 -6.15 -3.54
N LEU A 244 10.05 -5.96 -3.24
CA LEU A 244 9.48 -5.76 -1.90
C LEU A 244 9.71 -6.92 -0.92
N ARG A 245 10.16 -8.09 -1.39
CA ARG A 245 10.43 -9.27 -0.55
C ARG A 245 11.68 -9.14 0.33
N ASN A 246 12.64 -8.28 -0.02
CA ASN A 246 13.88 -8.14 0.74
C ASN A 246 13.74 -7.22 1.96
N LEU A 247 12.68 -6.41 2.05
CA LEU A 247 12.45 -5.52 3.20
C LEU A 247 11.86 -6.27 4.41
N GLU A 248 11.15 -7.37 4.16
CA GLU A 248 10.48 -8.15 5.20
C GLU A 248 11.45 -9.01 6.01
N ASN A 249 12.61 -9.38 5.42
CA ASN A 249 13.62 -10.18 6.10
C ASN A 249 14.48 -9.34 7.07
N ASP A 250 14.67 -8.04 6.80
CA ASP A 250 15.43 -7.14 7.67
C ASP A 250 14.67 -6.82 8.98
N ILE A 251 13.32 -6.86 8.95
CA ILE A 251 12.48 -6.61 10.14
C ILE A 251 12.51 -7.79 11.11
N ARG A 252 12.70 -9.02 10.62
CA ARG A 252 12.67 -10.24 11.44
C ARG A 252 13.94 -10.48 12.26
N LEU A 253 15.03 -9.75 11.99
CA LEU A 253 16.31 -9.91 12.71
C LEU A 253 16.46 -9.03 13.97
N MET A 254 15.49 -8.17 14.28
CA MET A 254 15.53 -7.24 15.44
C MET A 254 14.79 -7.77 16.69
N GLY A 255 14.61 -9.09 16.80
CA GLY A 255 13.78 -9.74 17.84
C GLY A 255 14.49 -10.12 19.16
N ASN A 256 15.70 -9.64 19.44
CA ASN A 256 16.50 -10.09 20.58
C ASN A 256 16.70 -9.01 21.68
N ILE A 257 15.62 -8.33 22.10
CA ILE A 257 15.65 -7.43 23.26
C ILE A 257 14.81 -8.07 24.38
N PRO A 258 15.38 -8.42 25.56
CA PRO A 258 14.61 -8.98 26.66
C PRO A 258 13.59 -7.98 27.23
N GLU A 259 12.39 -8.47 27.55
CA GLU A 259 11.28 -7.72 28.13
C GLU A 259 11.66 -7.13 29.51
N ASP A 260 11.46 -5.82 29.71
CA ASP A 260 11.73 -5.08 30.95
C ASP A 260 10.97 -5.69 32.15
N GLN A 261 11.67 -6.49 32.97
CA GLN A 261 11.18 -6.89 34.29
C GLN A 261 11.23 -5.69 35.26
N ARG A 262 10.15 -4.91 35.28
CA ARG A 262 9.92 -3.89 36.32
C ARG A 262 9.66 -4.57 37.67
N ILE A 263 10.58 -4.44 38.63
CA ILE A 263 10.30 -4.76 40.04
C ILE A 263 9.63 -3.52 40.67
N LEU A 264 8.31 -3.43 40.62
CA LEU A 264 7.51 -2.44 41.36
C LEU A 264 6.24 -3.14 41.90
N ASP A 265 6.09 -3.16 43.23
CA ASP A 265 5.00 -3.84 43.94
C ASP A 265 3.64 -3.17 43.63
N PRO A 266 2.64 -3.90 43.09
CA PRO A 266 1.36 -3.34 42.63
C PRO A 266 0.52 -2.61 43.71
N LYS A 267 0.82 -2.82 44.99
CA LYS A 267 0.07 -2.17 46.08
C LYS A 267 0.49 -0.74 46.36
N HIS A 268 1.68 -0.33 45.92
CA HIS A 268 2.20 1.01 46.18
C HIS A 268 2.48 1.70 44.85
N GLY A 269 1.57 2.60 44.49
CA GLY A 269 1.69 3.45 43.31
C GLY A 269 2.92 4.38 43.36
N PRO A 270 3.12 5.21 42.32
CA PRO A 270 4.31 6.02 42.13
C PRO A 270 4.65 6.87 43.37
N ILE A 271 5.93 6.85 43.80
CA ILE A 271 6.41 7.59 44.98
C ILE A 271 6.20 9.09 44.77
N LYS A 272 5.19 9.66 45.42
CA LYS A 272 4.91 11.11 45.39
C LYS A 272 5.86 11.82 46.36
N LYS A 273 6.92 12.46 45.86
CA LYS A 273 7.72 13.41 46.65
C LYS A 273 7.01 14.77 46.64
N ALA A 274 6.26 15.08 47.69
CA ALA A 274 5.76 16.42 47.96
C ALA A 274 6.50 17.01 49.16
N ALA A 275 7.20 18.13 48.95
CA ALA A 275 7.53 19.09 50.00
C ALA A 275 7.41 20.48 49.38
N ALA A 276 6.29 21.15 49.65
CA ALA A 276 6.06 22.53 49.23
C ALA A 276 6.69 23.48 50.26
N VAL A 277 7.58 24.37 49.82
CA VAL A 277 8.00 25.55 50.61
C VAL A 277 7.69 26.78 49.78
N LYS A 278 6.85 27.68 50.33
CA LYS A 278 6.17 28.77 49.60
C LYS A 278 6.91 30.12 49.55
N SER A 279 8.16 30.20 50.01
CA SER A 279 9.11 31.29 49.73
C SER A 279 10.44 31.05 50.46
N LEU A 280 11.56 31.46 49.86
CA LEU A 280 12.89 31.41 50.47
C LEU A 280 13.24 32.77 51.13
N PRO A 281 14.06 32.81 52.21
CA PRO A 281 14.45 34.05 52.88
C PRO A 281 15.41 34.88 52.02
N SER A 282 15.31 36.21 52.06
CA SER A 282 16.25 37.11 51.37
C SER A 282 17.58 37.21 52.11
N LEU A 283 18.69 37.17 51.37
CA LEU A 283 20.03 37.36 51.90
C LEU A 283 20.37 38.86 51.94
N GLU A 284 20.84 39.34 53.10
CA GLU A 284 21.46 40.67 53.19
C GLU A 284 22.79 40.70 52.42
N SER A 285 23.01 41.80 51.71
CA SER A 285 24.23 42.07 50.96
C SER A 285 25.27 42.71 51.89
N THR A 286 26.38 42.02 52.13
CA THR A 286 27.65 42.60 52.60
C THR A 286 28.69 42.48 51.50
#